data_AF-A0A5C2HBU3-F1
#
_entry.id   AF-A0A5C2HBU3-F1
#
_cell.length_a   1.000
_cell.length_b   1.000
_cell.length_c   1.000
_cell.angle_alpha   90.00
_cell.angle_beta   90.00
_cell.angle_gamma   90.00
#
_symmetry.space_group_name_H-M   'P 1'
#
loop_
_entity.id
_entity.type
_entity.pdbx_description
1 polymer ?
#
loop_
_entity_poly.entity_id
_entity_poly.type
_entity_poly.pdbx_seq_one_letter_code
_entity_poly.pdbx_strand_id
1 'polypeptide(L)'
;MYQTMISEVAKNKLENFKPSFDEINKKMSPNELLNKSQEVGISGDKTEIEGIDSEVKEKTIIKNKEDGLEREKLVYQELKEEYPQEDGYKIESEIYLRDKDGNIVKDPITGEARRIDFVVIKDGKVVKSIEVTSKTADKTAQSAKEDRIRENGGNFIKDSEGNLVEIPNNVKTVIVRKD
;
A
#
# COMPACT_ATOMS: atom_id res chain seq x y z
N MET A 1 -18.45 54.49 -6.23
CA MET A 1 -19.44 53.39 -6.12
C MET A 1 -19.62 52.60 -7.41
N TYR A 2 -19.86 53.23 -8.57
CA TYR A 2 -20.06 52.47 -9.83
C TYR A 2 -18.82 51.68 -10.33
N GLN A 3 -17.61 52.20 -10.18
CA GLN A 3 -16.38 51.47 -10.56
C GLN A 3 -16.10 50.24 -9.69
N THR A 4 -16.49 50.28 -8.41
CA THR A 4 -16.32 49.16 -7.47
C THR A 4 -17.28 48.02 -7.80
N MET A 5 -18.54 48.34 -8.16
CA MET A 5 -19.54 47.36 -8.58
C MET A 5 -19.16 46.68 -9.90
N ILE A 6 -18.62 47.43 -10.86
CA ILE A 6 -18.18 46.87 -12.16
C ILE A 6 -16.98 45.92 -11.97
N SER A 7 -16.06 46.24 -11.04
CA SER A 7 -14.90 45.40 -10.76
C SER A 7 -15.24 44.14 -9.97
N GLU A 8 -16.22 44.17 -9.05
CA GLU A 8 -16.74 42.98 -8.38
C GLU A 8 -17.53 42.06 -9.32
N VAL A 9 -18.35 42.62 -10.21
CA VAL A 9 -19.07 41.84 -11.24
C VAL A 9 -18.08 41.19 -12.21
N ALA A 10 -17.01 41.88 -12.61
CA ALA A 10 -15.97 41.32 -13.47
C ALA A 10 -15.17 40.21 -12.78
N LYS A 11 -14.82 40.36 -11.51
CA LYS A 11 -14.15 39.33 -10.69
C LYS A 11 -15.02 38.08 -10.51
N ASN A 12 -16.30 38.25 -10.18
CA ASN A 12 -17.25 37.14 -10.06
C ASN A 12 -17.49 36.42 -11.38
N LYS A 13 -17.37 37.12 -12.52
CA LYS A 13 -17.48 36.49 -13.85
C LYS A 13 -16.22 35.69 -14.21
N LEU A 14 -15.03 36.14 -13.81
CA LEU A 14 -13.76 35.46 -14.03
C LEU A 14 -13.57 34.24 -13.12
N GLU A 15 -13.99 34.31 -11.85
CA GLU A 15 -13.92 33.17 -10.92
C GLU A 15 -14.88 32.03 -11.31
N ASN A 16 -16.01 32.36 -11.95
CA ASN A 16 -16.95 31.39 -12.52
C ASN A 16 -16.64 30.98 -13.97
N PHE A 17 -15.57 31.53 -14.57
CA PHE A 17 -15.10 31.18 -15.91
C PHE A 17 -13.77 30.42 -15.81
N LYS A 18 -13.77 29.34 -15.03
CA LYS A 18 -12.85 28.22 -15.29
C LYS A 18 -13.61 27.24 -16.16
N PRO A 19 -13.54 27.37 -17.50
CA PRO A 19 -14.15 26.36 -18.34
C PRO A 19 -13.54 25.01 -17.93
N SER A 20 -14.42 24.04 -17.69
CA SER A 20 -14.01 22.65 -17.51
C SER A 20 -13.11 22.28 -18.70
N PHE A 21 -12.14 21.39 -18.49
CA PHE A 21 -11.33 20.82 -19.56
C PHE A 21 -12.21 20.32 -20.73
N ASP A 22 -13.43 19.87 -20.41
CA ASP A 22 -14.46 19.46 -21.37
C ASP A 22 -15.09 20.61 -22.17
N GLU A 23 -15.21 21.82 -21.61
CA GLU A 23 -15.79 22.99 -22.31
C GLU A 23 -14.83 23.63 -23.31
N ILE A 24 -13.52 23.54 -23.06
CA ILE A 24 -12.48 24.02 -23.98
C ILE A 24 -12.38 23.09 -25.21
N ASN A 25 -12.40 21.78 -24.99
CA ASN A 25 -12.30 20.78 -26.06
C ASN A 25 -13.56 20.71 -26.93
N LYS A 26 -14.72 21.17 -26.45
CA LYS A 26 -15.98 21.19 -27.21
C LYS A 26 -15.99 22.22 -28.35
N LYS A 27 -15.03 23.15 -28.40
CA LYS A 27 -14.97 24.25 -29.40
C LYS A 27 -13.92 24.05 -30.48
N MET A 28 -12.97 23.13 -30.31
CA MET A 28 -11.93 22.85 -31.30
C MET A 28 -12.25 21.55 -32.02
N SER A 29 -12.08 21.54 -33.34
CA SER A 29 -12.14 20.31 -34.11
C SER A 29 -10.98 19.38 -33.74
N PRO A 30 -11.11 18.06 -33.92
CA PRO A 30 -10.03 17.10 -33.66
C PRO A 30 -8.70 17.48 -34.33
N ASN A 31 -8.73 18.09 -35.51
CA ASN A 31 -7.53 18.53 -36.23
C ASN A 31 -6.88 19.78 -35.61
N GLU A 32 -7.67 20.72 -35.09
CA GLU A 32 -7.14 21.88 -34.37
C GLU A 32 -6.52 21.49 -33.03
N LEU A 33 -7.08 20.47 -32.37
CA LEU A 33 -6.50 19.88 -31.16
C LEU A 33 -5.15 19.22 -31.45
N LEU A 34 -5.06 18.45 -32.53
CA LEU A 34 -3.82 17.78 -32.94
C LEU A 34 -2.73 18.77 -33.37
N ASN A 35 -3.07 19.81 -34.14
CA ASN A 35 -2.09 20.81 -34.55
C ASN A 35 -1.55 21.61 -33.36
N LYS A 36 -2.41 21.96 -32.40
CA LYS A 36 -1.99 22.64 -31.17
C LYS A 36 -1.17 21.74 -30.26
N SER A 37 -1.47 20.44 -30.18
CA SER A 37 -0.64 19.49 -29.42
C SER A 37 0.75 19.39 -30.04
N GLN A 38 0.84 19.34 -31.37
CA GLN A 38 2.12 19.33 -32.10
C GLN A 38 2.93 20.62 -31.89
N GLU A 39 2.29 21.79 -31.81
CA GLU A 39 2.95 23.07 -31.49
C GLU A 39 3.60 23.09 -30.10
N VAL A 40 3.06 22.34 -29.14
CA VAL A 40 3.64 22.17 -27.80
C VAL A 40 4.53 20.92 -27.70
N GLY A 41 4.89 20.31 -28.83
CA GLY A 41 5.79 19.17 -28.91
C GLY A 41 5.16 17.81 -28.62
N ILE A 42 3.83 17.75 -28.48
CA ILE A 42 3.07 16.53 -28.24
C ILE A 42 2.58 16.00 -29.59
N SER A 43 3.36 15.07 -30.16
CA SER A 43 3.13 14.50 -31.48
C SER A 43 2.00 13.47 -31.48
N GLY A 44 1.77 12.83 -30.33
CA GLY A 44 0.85 11.71 -30.20
C GLY A 44 1.32 10.47 -30.95
N ASP A 45 2.61 10.42 -31.35
CA ASP A 45 3.19 9.21 -31.93
C ASP A 45 3.15 8.09 -30.89
N LYS A 46 2.98 6.87 -31.38
CA LYS A 46 2.93 5.65 -30.58
C LYS A 46 4.14 5.51 -29.66
N THR A 47 5.32 5.94 -30.10
CA THR A 47 6.55 5.91 -29.29
C THR A 47 6.51 6.88 -28.11
N GLU A 48 5.93 8.06 -28.30
CA GLU A 48 5.74 9.07 -27.24
C GLU A 48 4.73 8.58 -26.20
N ILE A 49 3.62 7.99 -26.66
CA ILE A 49 2.58 7.42 -25.78
C ILE A 49 3.15 6.25 -24.95
N GLU A 50 3.86 5.32 -25.59
CA GLU A 50 4.50 4.18 -24.91
C GLU A 50 5.55 4.64 -23.89
N GLY A 51 6.30 5.71 -24.20
CA GLY A 51 7.24 6.34 -23.27
C GLY A 51 6.54 6.91 -22.03
N ILE A 52 5.47 7.68 -22.22
CA ILE A 52 4.68 8.26 -21.12
C ILE A 52 4.06 7.15 -20.26
N ASP A 53 3.48 6.11 -20.87
CA ASP A 53 2.88 4.99 -20.14
C ASP A 53 3.91 4.26 -19.27
N SER A 54 5.13 4.07 -19.79
CA SER A 54 6.22 3.46 -19.04
C SER A 54 6.64 4.30 -17.83
N GLU A 55 6.76 5.62 -18.01
CA GLU A 55 7.15 6.56 -16.95
C GLU A 55 6.06 6.67 -15.87
N VAL A 56 4.79 6.75 -16.27
CA VAL A 56 3.65 6.77 -15.35
C VAL A 56 3.58 5.48 -14.54
N LYS A 57 3.79 4.32 -15.20
CA LYS A 57 3.83 3.02 -14.53
C LYS A 57 4.98 2.95 -13.52
N GLU A 58 6.17 3.42 -13.88
CA GLU A 58 7.32 3.45 -12.98
C GLU A 58 7.05 4.34 -11.75
N LYS A 59 6.55 5.56 -11.96
CA LYS A 59 6.16 6.49 -10.88
C LYS A 59 5.10 5.88 -9.96
N THR A 60 4.13 5.17 -10.51
CA THR A 60 3.08 4.50 -9.72
C THR A 60 3.65 3.38 -8.86
N ILE A 61 4.59 2.59 -9.39
CA ILE A 61 5.27 1.52 -8.62
C ILE A 61 6.07 2.11 -7.47
N ILE A 62 6.83 3.18 -7.72
CA ILE A 62 7.62 3.88 -6.70
C ILE A 62 6.69 4.39 -5.60
N LYS A 63 5.61 5.08 -5.98
CA LYS A 63 4.65 5.63 -5.02
C LYS A 63 4.00 4.55 -4.16
N ASN A 64 3.56 3.44 -4.76
CA ASN A 64 2.99 2.31 -4.02
C ASN A 64 3.97 1.70 -3.00
N LYS A 65 5.26 1.69 -3.33
CA LYS A 65 6.31 1.20 -2.43
C LYS A 65 6.55 2.18 -1.28
N GLU A 66 6.66 3.48 -1.57
CA GLU A 66 6.80 4.53 -0.55
C GLU A 66 5.61 4.52 0.43
N ASP A 67 4.39 4.48 -0.09
CA ASP A 67 3.16 4.44 0.71
C ASP A 67 3.09 3.15 1.54
N GLY A 68 3.58 2.03 1.00
CA GLY A 68 3.73 0.78 1.75
C GLY A 68 4.63 0.91 2.97
N LEU A 69 5.81 1.47 2.78
CA LEU A 69 6.78 1.69 3.86
C LEU A 69 6.26 2.68 4.90
N GLU A 70 5.53 3.71 4.48
CA GLU A 70 4.93 4.68 5.39
C GLU A 70 3.86 4.02 6.27
N ARG A 71 2.97 3.21 5.68
CA ARG A 71 1.96 2.45 6.43
C ARG A 71 2.57 1.51 7.45
N GLU A 72 3.59 0.74 7.06
CA GLU A 72 4.30 -0.16 7.97
C GLU A 72 4.96 0.62 9.12
N LYS A 73 5.60 1.75 8.83
CA LYS A 73 6.21 2.61 9.84
C LYS A 73 5.17 3.14 10.84
N LEU A 74 4.01 3.59 10.36
CA LEU A 74 2.93 4.08 11.21
C LEU A 74 2.41 2.97 12.13
N VAL A 75 2.10 1.79 11.57
CA VAL A 75 1.64 0.65 12.38
C VAL A 75 2.70 0.23 13.39
N TYR A 76 3.98 0.24 13.03
CA TYR A 76 5.05 -0.09 13.97
C TYR A 76 5.13 0.88 15.15
N GLN A 77 4.90 2.19 14.94
CA GLN A 77 4.82 3.15 16.06
C GLN A 77 3.61 2.88 16.95
N GLU A 78 2.43 2.66 16.36
CA GLU A 78 1.22 2.31 17.10
C GLU A 78 1.42 1.04 17.95
N LEU A 79 2.12 0.04 17.41
CA LEU A 79 2.43 -1.18 18.14
C LEU A 79 3.41 -0.94 19.29
N LYS A 80 4.38 -0.04 19.15
CA LYS A 80 5.28 0.33 20.26
C LYS A 80 4.54 1.00 21.40
N GLU A 81 3.52 1.80 21.09
CA GLU A 81 2.68 2.45 22.09
C GLU A 81 1.72 1.43 22.76
N GLU A 82 1.12 0.52 21.99
CA GLU A 82 0.20 -0.51 22.51
C GLU A 82 0.92 -1.63 23.27
N TYR A 83 2.15 -1.97 22.85
CA TYR A 83 2.97 -3.08 23.37
C TYR A 83 4.39 -2.60 23.71
N PRO A 84 4.54 -1.79 24.78
CA PRO A 84 5.82 -1.21 25.16
C PRO A 84 6.84 -2.27 25.60
N GLN A 85 8.11 -2.05 25.24
CA GLN A 85 9.17 -3.02 25.50
C GLN A 85 9.45 -3.17 27.01
N GLU A 86 9.31 -2.09 27.78
CA GLU A 86 9.43 -2.06 29.23
C GLU A 86 8.43 -2.97 29.95
N ASP A 87 7.28 -3.28 29.31
CA ASP A 87 6.26 -4.22 29.82
C ASP A 87 6.52 -5.68 29.39
N GLY A 88 7.71 -5.94 28.84
CA GLY A 88 8.18 -7.26 28.42
C GLY A 88 7.69 -7.68 27.03
N TYR A 89 7.19 -6.74 26.21
CA TYR A 89 6.82 -7.03 24.83
C TYR A 89 8.02 -6.92 23.89
N LYS A 90 8.02 -7.74 22.84
CA LYS A 90 8.98 -7.68 21.74
C LYS A 90 8.22 -7.66 20.43
N ILE A 91 8.56 -6.73 19.55
CA ILE A 91 7.95 -6.61 18.22
C ILE A 91 9.00 -7.04 17.19
N GLU A 92 8.64 -8.03 16.38
CA GLU A 92 9.46 -8.52 15.27
C GLU A 92 8.77 -8.20 13.95
N SER A 93 9.56 -7.89 12.92
CA SER A 93 9.08 -7.53 11.59
C SER A 93 9.52 -8.53 10.52
N GLU A 94 8.72 -8.69 9.48
CA GLU A 94 9.04 -9.48 8.28
C GLU A 94 9.45 -10.94 8.56
N ILE A 95 8.63 -11.68 9.32
CA ILE A 95 8.99 -13.01 9.81
C ILE A 95 8.29 -14.15 9.04
N TYR A 96 9.05 -15.18 8.65
CA TYR A 96 8.51 -16.37 8.01
C TYR A 96 7.92 -17.37 9.01
N LEU A 97 6.82 -18.02 8.60
CA LEU A 97 6.27 -19.17 9.30
C LEU A 97 7.17 -20.40 9.19
N ARG A 98 7.36 -21.08 10.32
CA ARG A 98 8.27 -22.20 10.50
C ARG A 98 7.62 -23.37 11.23
N ASP A 99 8.20 -24.54 11.06
CA ASP A 99 7.88 -25.72 11.87
C ASP A 99 8.62 -25.68 13.21
N LYS A 100 8.32 -26.67 14.06
CA LYS A 100 8.93 -26.86 15.38
C LYS A 100 10.45 -27.08 15.34
N ASP A 101 10.98 -27.48 14.18
CA ASP A 101 12.40 -27.73 13.96
C ASP A 101 13.09 -26.49 13.34
N GLY A 102 12.32 -25.44 13.05
CA GLY A 102 12.78 -24.15 12.55
C GLY A 102 12.86 -24.04 11.03
N ASN A 103 12.38 -25.04 10.28
CA ASN A 103 12.35 -24.98 8.82
C ASN A 103 11.20 -24.10 8.35
N ILE A 104 11.39 -23.38 7.24
CA ILE A 104 10.30 -22.59 6.64
C ILE A 104 9.26 -23.54 6.07
N VAL A 105 8.01 -23.40 6.51
CA VAL A 105 6.89 -24.18 5.99
C VAL A 105 6.31 -23.45 4.78
N LYS A 106 6.10 -24.22 3.72
CA LYS A 106 5.55 -23.74 2.45
C LYS A 106 4.11 -24.22 2.32
N ASP A 107 3.30 -23.43 1.64
CA ASP A 107 1.96 -23.81 1.27
C ASP A 107 2.02 -25.04 0.32
N PRO A 108 1.34 -26.15 0.65
CA PRO A 108 1.36 -27.34 -0.18
C PRO A 108 0.76 -27.14 -1.58
N ILE A 109 -0.09 -26.12 -1.77
CA ILE A 109 -0.73 -25.86 -3.06
C ILE A 109 0.18 -25.04 -3.98
N THR A 110 0.72 -23.94 -3.47
CA THR A 110 1.51 -22.98 -4.29
C THR A 110 3.01 -23.22 -4.23
N GLY A 111 3.51 -23.92 -3.20
CA GLY A 111 4.94 -24.05 -2.93
C GLY A 111 5.60 -22.79 -2.36
N GLU A 112 4.81 -21.75 -2.07
CA GLU A 112 5.29 -20.48 -1.54
C GLU A 112 5.35 -20.46 -0.01
N ALA A 113 6.29 -19.69 0.54
CA ALA A 113 6.32 -19.40 1.96
C ALA A 113 5.39 -18.22 2.32
N ARG A 114 5.11 -18.06 3.62
CA ARG A 114 4.38 -16.91 4.17
C ARG A 114 5.29 -16.13 5.11
N ARG A 115 5.47 -14.84 4.78
CA ARG A 115 6.15 -13.84 5.61
C ARG A 115 5.10 -12.91 6.20
N ILE A 116 5.08 -12.73 7.51
CA ILE A 116 4.16 -11.88 8.26
C ILE A 116 4.85 -10.55 8.53
N ASP A 117 4.12 -9.43 8.39
CA ASP A 117 4.71 -8.09 8.50
C ASP A 117 5.14 -7.79 9.92
N PHE A 118 4.29 -8.06 10.92
CA PHE A 118 4.64 -7.91 12.33
C PHE A 118 4.12 -9.05 13.21
N VAL A 119 4.89 -9.42 14.23
CA VAL A 119 4.43 -10.22 15.35
C VAL A 119 4.82 -9.55 16.67
N VAL A 120 3.92 -9.64 17.65
CA VAL A 120 4.16 -9.19 19.02
C VAL A 120 4.34 -10.43 19.89
N ILE A 121 5.44 -10.46 20.63
CA ILE A 121 5.85 -11.57 21.48
C ILE A 121 5.82 -11.10 22.92
N LYS A 122 5.32 -11.95 23.81
CA LYS A 122 5.41 -11.79 25.27
C LYS A 122 5.59 -13.15 25.91
N ASP A 123 6.48 -13.23 26.90
CA ASP A 123 6.75 -14.45 27.68
C ASP A 123 7.03 -15.69 26.79
N GLY A 124 7.79 -15.48 25.70
CA GLY A 124 8.20 -16.55 24.79
C GLY A 124 7.08 -17.09 23.88
N LYS A 125 5.98 -16.35 23.71
CA LYS A 125 4.87 -16.70 22.81
C LYS A 125 4.42 -15.51 21.98
N VAL A 126 3.96 -15.77 20.76
CA VAL A 126 3.30 -14.73 19.97
C VAL A 126 1.92 -14.46 20.56
N VAL A 127 1.62 -13.19 20.83
CA VAL A 127 0.32 -12.72 21.34
C VAL A 127 -0.48 -11.97 20.28
N LYS A 128 0.17 -11.44 19.25
CA LYS A 128 -0.48 -10.76 18.12
C LYS A 128 0.32 -10.97 16.84
N SER A 129 -0.38 -11.10 15.73
CA SER A 129 0.20 -11.26 14.38
C SER A 129 -0.55 -10.34 13.43
N ILE A 130 0.18 -9.60 12.58
CA ILE A 130 -0.36 -8.47 11.84
C ILE A 130 0.17 -8.48 10.39
N GLU A 131 -0.75 -8.23 9.46
CA GLU A 131 -0.47 -7.88 8.07
C GLU A 131 -0.93 -6.45 7.83
N VAL A 132 -0.05 -5.61 7.29
CA VAL A 132 -0.34 -4.21 6.98
C VAL A 132 -0.65 -4.06 5.50
N THR A 133 -1.77 -3.40 5.19
CA THR A 133 -2.17 -3.24 3.79
C THR A 133 -2.95 -1.96 3.54
N SER A 134 -3.22 -1.66 2.27
CA SER A 134 -4.04 -0.51 1.89
C SER A 134 -5.51 -0.79 2.17
N LYS A 135 -6.33 0.27 2.23
CA LYS A 135 -7.77 0.12 2.53
C LYS A 135 -8.55 -0.81 1.60
N THR A 136 -8.11 -0.95 0.35
CA THR A 136 -8.86 -1.67 -0.69
C THR A 136 -8.22 -2.98 -1.12
N ALA A 137 -7.05 -3.34 -0.57
CA ALA A 137 -6.38 -4.58 -0.94
C ALA A 137 -7.18 -5.81 -0.47
N ASP A 138 -7.43 -6.73 -1.42
CA ASP A 138 -7.95 -8.06 -1.12
C ASP A 138 -6.81 -8.95 -0.58
N LYS A 139 -7.08 -9.60 0.55
CA LYS A 139 -6.15 -10.44 1.28
C LYS A 139 -6.66 -11.87 1.49
N THR A 140 -7.79 -12.22 0.87
CA THR A 140 -8.46 -13.52 1.04
C THR A 140 -7.55 -14.69 0.68
N ALA A 141 -6.88 -14.64 -0.46
CA ALA A 141 -5.98 -15.70 -0.90
C ALA A 141 -4.75 -15.85 0.02
N GLN A 142 -4.26 -14.74 0.56
CA GLN A 142 -3.11 -14.72 1.46
C GLN A 142 -3.46 -15.30 2.84
N SER A 143 -4.64 -14.98 3.38
CA SER A 143 -5.17 -15.60 4.60
C SER A 143 -5.37 -17.12 4.42
N ALA A 144 -5.97 -17.55 3.31
CA ALA A 144 -6.14 -18.98 3.03
C ALA A 144 -4.80 -19.71 2.87
N LYS A 145 -3.80 -19.05 2.26
CA LYS A 145 -2.42 -19.58 2.16
C LYS A 145 -1.81 -19.78 3.55
N GLU A 146 -1.98 -18.80 4.41
CA GLU A 146 -1.51 -18.88 5.79
C GLU A 146 -2.18 -20.02 6.55
N ASP A 147 -3.51 -20.14 6.51
CA ASP A 147 -4.23 -21.22 7.19
C ASP A 147 -3.71 -22.60 6.77
N ARG A 148 -3.49 -22.84 5.46
CA ARG A 148 -2.88 -24.09 4.99
C ARG A 148 -1.47 -24.31 5.53
N ILE A 149 -0.65 -23.27 5.60
CA ILE A 149 0.70 -23.35 6.18
C ILE A 149 0.63 -23.71 7.67
N ARG A 150 -0.29 -23.08 8.42
CA ARG A 150 -0.54 -23.34 9.85
C ARG A 150 -0.98 -24.79 10.08
N GLU A 151 -1.90 -25.28 9.25
CA GLU A 151 -2.39 -26.67 9.27
C GLU A 151 -1.27 -27.68 8.97
N ASN A 152 -0.29 -27.32 8.16
CA ASN A 152 0.89 -28.13 7.85
C ASN A 152 2.06 -27.93 8.85
N GLY A 153 1.78 -27.42 10.04
CA GLY A 153 2.77 -27.31 11.11
C GLY A 153 3.61 -26.03 11.08
N GLY A 154 3.28 -25.05 10.23
CA GLY A 154 3.88 -23.71 10.18
C GLY A 154 3.49 -22.84 11.38
N ASN A 155 3.66 -23.39 12.59
CA ASN A 155 3.13 -22.84 13.83
C ASN A 155 4.14 -22.02 14.64
N PHE A 156 5.35 -21.83 14.12
CA PHE A 156 6.44 -21.14 14.80
C PHE A 156 6.95 -19.97 13.97
N ILE A 157 7.65 -19.07 14.64
CA ILE A 157 8.49 -18.04 14.03
C ILE A 157 9.89 -18.13 14.61
N LYS A 158 10.87 -17.55 13.91
CA LYS A 158 12.21 -17.34 14.47
C LYS A 158 12.37 -15.85 14.75
N ASP A 159 12.60 -15.50 16.01
CA ASP A 159 12.81 -14.11 16.41
C ASP A 159 14.22 -13.62 16.01
N SER A 160 14.49 -12.34 16.23
CA SER A 160 15.79 -11.69 15.93
C SER A 160 16.96 -12.26 16.72
N GLU A 161 16.70 -12.93 17.85
CA GLU A 161 17.72 -13.60 18.67
C GLU A 161 17.98 -15.04 18.20
N GLY A 162 17.18 -15.53 17.25
CA GLY A 162 17.29 -16.89 16.72
C GLY A 162 16.45 -17.92 17.45
N ASN A 163 15.64 -17.52 18.43
CA ASN A 163 14.76 -18.40 19.18
C ASN A 163 13.54 -18.79 18.35
N LEU A 164 13.12 -20.05 18.45
CA LEU A 164 11.82 -20.48 17.92
C LEU A 164 10.72 -20.15 18.92
N VAL A 165 9.75 -19.37 18.47
CA VAL A 165 8.62 -18.89 19.26
C VAL A 165 7.34 -19.45 18.66
N GLU A 166 6.54 -20.11 19.49
CA GLU A 166 5.26 -20.65 19.07
C GLU A 166 4.24 -19.52 18.86
N ILE A 167 3.48 -19.61 17.77
CA ILE A 167 2.24 -18.86 17.60
C ILE A 167 1.09 -19.77 18.05
N PRO A 168 0.39 -19.43 19.14
CA PRO A 168 -0.76 -20.20 19.61
C PRO A 168 -1.87 -20.32 18.56
N ASN A 169 -2.62 -21.42 18.57
CA ASN A 169 -3.70 -21.68 17.59
C ASN A 169 -4.82 -20.62 17.57
N ASN A 170 -5.04 -19.92 18.68
CA ASN A 170 -6.02 -18.85 18.80
C ASN A 170 -5.49 -17.49 18.30
N VAL A 171 -4.21 -17.37 17.97
CA VAL A 171 -3.64 -16.17 17.37
C VAL A 171 -3.72 -16.30 15.85
N LYS A 172 -4.55 -15.45 15.25
CA LYS A 172 -4.68 -15.31 13.79
C LYS A 172 -4.11 -13.98 13.35
N THR A 173 -3.55 -13.93 12.14
CA THR A 173 -3.07 -12.68 11.57
C THR A 173 -4.22 -11.70 11.35
N VAL A 174 -4.11 -10.53 11.97
CA VAL A 174 -5.05 -9.42 11.83
C VAL A 174 -4.61 -8.54 10.68
N ILE A 175 -5.53 -8.26 9.75
CA ILE A 175 -5.26 -7.34 8.64
C ILE A 175 -5.53 -5.91 9.11
N VAL A 176 -4.47 -5.11 9.20
CA VAL A 176 -4.54 -3.68 9.52
C VAL A 176 -4.50 -2.88 8.21
N ARG A 177 -5.52 -2.04 8.02
CA ARG A 177 -5.68 -1.23 6.80
C ARG A 177 -5.37 0.23 7.10
N LYS A 178 -4.41 0.80 6.37
CA LYS A 178 -4.01 2.22 6.45
C LYS A 178 -4.04 2.85 5.05
N ASP A 179 -4.12 4.17 5.01
CA ASP A 179 -3.96 4.96 3.77
C ASP A 179 -2.49 5.00 3.36
#